data_AF-A0AAV2JAY3-F1
#
_entry.id   AF-A0AAV2JAY3-F1
#
_cell.length_a   1.000
_cell.length_b   1.000
_cell.length_c   1.000
_cell.angle_alpha   90.00
_cell.angle_beta   90.00
_cell.angle_gamma   90.00
#
_symmetry.space_group_name_H-M   'P 1'
#
loop_
_entity.id
_entity.type
_entity.pdbx_description
1 polymer ?
#
loop_
_entity_poly.entity_id
_entity_poly.type
_entity_poly.pdbx_seq_one_letter_code
_entity_poly.pdbx_strand_id
1 'polypeptide(L)'
;MAINIGYFGLSLNTSNLSGDPFMNCFLSAVSEVPAYVVSTWLLKRCPRRPLLSGFLLLGGGVLLLIQVLPEDLPALALVLEMTGKFGFTMAFGIVYIFTAELYPTVIRNAGMGLCSSAARVGSITAPYVIHLGTYSRALPYLVMGSLTVASCGLNYFLPETLNKDLPETMDQMQHYKGCCSRQKTQKCLEHVPNGGVSLH
;
A
#
# COMPACT_ATOMS: atom_id res chain seq x y z
N MET A 1 2.23 1.29 -2.66
CA MET A 1 1.56 1.67 -3.93
C MET A 1 0.09 2.02 -3.72
N ALA A 2 -0.79 1.08 -3.34
CA ALA A 2 -2.24 1.34 -3.20
C ALA A 2 -2.58 2.53 -2.26
N ILE A 3 -1.96 2.59 -1.07
CA ILE A 3 -2.12 3.70 -0.11
C ILE A 3 -1.82 5.05 -0.75
N ASN A 4 -0.76 5.11 -1.57
CA ASN A 4 -0.31 6.35 -2.20
C ASN A 4 -1.25 6.77 -3.34
N ILE A 5 -1.70 5.82 -4.17
CA ILE A 5 -2.73 6.09 -5.19
C ILE A 5 -4.00 6.63 -4.54
N GLY A 6 -4.47 5.99 -3.47
CA GLY A 6 -5.64 6.41 -2.70
C GLY A 6 -5.48 7.81 -2.10
N TYR A 7 -4.35 8.06 -1.44
CA TYR A 7 -4.04 9.35 -0.81
C TYR A 7 -3.98 10.50 -1.82
N PHE A 8 -3.22 10.35 -2.92
CA PHE A 8 -3.12 11.39 -3.93
C PHE A 8 -4.42 11.55 -4.72
N GLY A 9 -5.11 10.44 -5.01
CA GLY A 9 -6.42 10.44 -5.66
C GLY A 9 -7.45 11.22 -4.85
N LEU A 10 -7.57 10.92 -3.56
CA LEU A 10 -8.42 11.68 -2.63
C LEU A 10 -7.98 13.14 -2.54
N SER A 11 -6.70 13.44 -2.33
CA SER A 11 -6.27 14.83 -2.12
C SER A 11 -6.54 15.74 -3.32
N LEU A 12 -6.34 15.23 -4.53
CA LEU A 12 -6.66 15.95 -5.77
C LEU A 12 -8.18 16.06 -5.98
N ASN A 13 -8.95 15.07 -5.54
CA ASN A 13 -10.41 15.07 -5.66
C ASN A 13 -11.09 15.96 -4.60
N THR A 14 -10.62 15.95 -3.35
CA THR A 14 -11.03 16.85 -2.25
C THR A 14 -10.90 18.33 -2.63
N SER A 15 -9.93 18.67 -3.48
CA SER A 15 -9.75 20.03 -4.01
C SER A 15 -10.80 20.41 -5.07
N ASN A 16 -11.47 19.42 -5.66
CA ASN A 16 -12.55 19.56 -6.64
C ASN A 16 -13.95 19.41 -6.00
N LEU A 17 -14.06 18.97 -4.74
CA LEU A 17 -15.35 18.93 -4.03
C LEU A 17 -15.87 20.34 -3.74
N SER A 18 -17.19 20.52 -3.88
CA SER A 18 -17.88 21.80 -3.67
C SER A 18 -17.60 22.41 -2.30
N GLY A 19 -16.91 23.56 -2.29
CA GLY A 19 -16.48 24.33 -1.12
C GLY A 19 -15.24 25.17 -1.47
N ASP A 20 -14.75 25.98 -0.53
CA ASP A 20 -13.48 26.68 -0.70
C ASP A 20 -12.32 25.66 -0.65
N PRO A 21 -11.54 25.47 -1.73
CA PRO A 21 -10.48 24.46 -1.78
C PRO A 21 -9.39 24.71 -0.73
N PHE A 22 -9.20 25.96 -0.31
CA PHE A 22 -8.29 26.33 0.77
C PHE A 22 -8.75 25.77 2.13
N MET A 23 -10.04 25.80 2.42
CA MET A 23 -10.59 25.26 3.68
C MET A 23 -10.52 23.73 3.71
N ASN A 24 -10.84 23.06 2.60
CA ASN A 24 -10.73 21.61 2.50
C ASN A 24 -9.28 21.13 2.63
N CYS A 25 -8.33 21.85 2.01
CA CYS A 25 -6.91 21.57 2.15
C CYS A 25 -6.41 21.80 3.59
N PHE A 26 -6.85 22.88 4.24
CA PHE A 26 -6.50 23.17 5.62
C PHE A 26 -7.02 22.09 6.58
N LEU A 27 -8.30 21.71 6.46
CA LEU A 27 -8.90 20.62 7.24
C LEU A 27 -8.16 19.30 7.03
N SER A 28 -7.80 19.00 5.78
CA SER A 28 -7.05 17.80 5.46
C SER A 28 -5.65 17.82 6.09
N ALA A 29 -4.90 18.91 6.00
CA ALA A 29 -3.57 19.03 6.60
C ALA A 29 -3.63 18.95 8.13
N VAL A 30 -4.63 19.60 8.74
CA VAL A 30 -4.87 19.53 10.19
C VAL A 30 -5.20 18.11 10.63
N SER A 31 -5.93 17.33 9.82
CA SER A 31 -6.29 15.94 10.13
C SER A 31 -5.13 14.94 10.02
N GLU A 32 -4.08 15.27 9.27
CA GLU A 32 -2.90 14.40 9.11
C GLU A 32 -2.01 14.40 10.35
N VAL A 33 -1.84 15.54 11.01
CA VAL A 33 -1.05 15.67 12.24
C VAL A 33 -1.51 14.69 13.35
N PRO A 34 -2.80 14.65 13.75
CA PRO A 34 -3.27 13.69 14.75
C PRO A 34 -3.22 12.26 14.21
N ALA A 35 -3.32 12.02 12.90
CA ALA A 35 -3.15 10.69 12.34
C ALA A 35 -1.76 10.11 12.64
N TYR A 36 -0.71 10.92 12.51
CA TYR A 36 0.66 10.51 12.86
C TYR A 36 0.83 10.31 14.37
N VAL A 37 0.27 11.19 15.20
CA VAL A 37 0.36 11.05 16.67
C VAL A 37 -0.36 9.78 17.13
N VAL A 38 -1.58 9.54 16.66
CA VAL A 38 -2.35 8.37 17.05
C VAL A 38 -1.73 7.10 16.49
N SER A 39 -1.19 7.10 15.26
CA SER A 39 -0.52 5.91 14.70
C SER A 39 0.71 5.50 15.51
N THR A 40 1.56 6.45 15.91
CA THR A 40 2.72 6.18 16.76
C THR A 40 2.32 5.71 18.16
N TRP A 41 1.24 6.25 18.72
CA TRP A 41 0.72 5.82 20.01
C TRP A 41 0.12 4.40 19.95
N LEU A 42 -0.64 4.10 18.90
CA LEU A 42 -1.33 2.83 18.72
C LEU A 42 -0.35 1.68 18.42
N LEU A 43 0.75 1.97 17.71
CA LEU A 43 1.86 1.03 17.50
C LEU A 43 2.56 0.62 18.79
N LYS A 44 2.55 1.45 19.84
CA LYS A 44 3.12 1.10 21.15
C LYS A 44 2.22 0.18 21.96
N ARG A 45 0.90 0.19 21.71
CA ARG A 45 -0.10 -0.51 22.51
C ARG A 45 -0.66 -1.77 21.85
N CYS A 46 -0.65 -1.83 20.52
CA CYS A 46 -1.34 -2.88 19.75
C CYS A 46 -0.41 -3.64 18.79
N PRO A 47 -0.72 -4.91 18.48
CA PRO A 47 -0.02 -5.68 17.44
C PRO A 47 -0.20 -5.03 16.06
N ARG A 48 0.91 -4.90 15.33
CA ARG A 48 1.03 -4.02 14.15
C ARG A 48 0.28 -4.51 12.91
N ARG A 49 0.21 -5.83 12.71
CA ARG A 49 -0.46 -6.47 11.58
C ARG A 49 -1.98 -6.30 11.56
N PRO A 50 -2.72 -6.66 12.63
CA PRO A 50 -4.17 -6.44 12.64
C PRO A 50 -4.49 -4.94 12.57
N LEU A 51 -3.64 -4.09 13.17
CA LEU A 51 -3.74 -2.64 13.03
C LEU A 51 -3.69 -2.17 11.58
N LEU A 52 -2.66 -2.62 10.84
CA LEU A 52 -2.48 -2.28 9.44
C LEU A 52 -3.70 -2.74 8.62
N SER A 53 -4.09 -4.01 8.77
CA SER A 53 -5.25 -4.55 8.06
C SER A 53 -6.55 -3.82 8.42
N GLY A 54 -6.73 -3.45 9.68
CA GLY A 54 -7.90 -2.73 10.17
C GLY A 54 -7.99 -1.34 9.56
N PHE A 55 -6.88 -0.59 9.49
CA PHE A 55 -6.87 0.73 8.85
C PHE A 55 -7.01 0.68 7.34
N LEU A 56 -6.44 -0.34 6.66
CA LEU A 56 -6.67 -0.53 5.23
C LEU A 56 -8.14 -0.91 4.94
N LEU A 57 -8.76 -1.74 5.77
CA LEU A 57 -10.18 -2.07 5.64
C LEU A 57 -11.07 -0.88 5.97
N LEU A 58 -10.72 -0.08 6.98
CA LEU A 58 -11.47 1.12 7.33
C LEU A 58 -11.37 2.17 6.22
N GLY A 59 -10.16 2.47 5.73
CA GLY A 59 -9.96 3.40 4.61
C GLY A 59 -10.62 2.91 3.32
N GLY A 60 -10.36 1.66 2.93
CA GLY A 60 -10.95 1.01 1.76
C GLY A 60 -12.47 0.88 1.84
N GLY A 61 -12.99 0.50 3.00
CA GLY A 61 -14.42 0.33 3.23
C GLY A 61 -15.18 1.65 3.20
N VAL A 62 -14.62 2.71 3.79
CA VAL A 62 -15.20 4.07 3.72
C VAL A 62 -15.24 4.56 2.26
N LEU A 63 -14.20 4.31 1.46
CA LEU A 63 -14.19 4.65 0.03
C LEU A 63 -15.28 3.93 -0.77
N LEU A 64 -15.53 2.65 -0.47
CA LEU A 64 -16.61 1.90 -1.10
C LEU A 64 -17.99 2.40 -0.65
N LEU A 65 -18.10 2.81 0.62
CA LEU A 65 -19.34 3.32 1.19
C LEU A 65 -19.77 4.66 0.57
N ILE A 66 -18.81 5.49 0.11
CA ILE A 66 -19.09 6.74 -0.62
C ILE A 66 -19.99 6.50 -1.86
N GLN A 67 -19.89 5.34 -2.52
CA GLN A 67 -20.73 5.04 -3.69
C GLN A 67 -22.22 4.89 -3.34
N VAL A 68 -22.52 4.38 -2.15
CA VAL A 68 -23.90 4.10 -1.71
C VAL A 68 -24.60 5.39 -1.27
N LEU A 69 -23.83 6.48 -1.10
CA LEU A 69 -24.33 7.74 -0.60
C LEU A 69 -24.94 8.59 -1.72
N PRO A 70 -26.19 9.07 -1.59
CA PRO A 70 -26.76 10.03 -2.54
C PRO A 70 -26.01 11.37 -2.50
N GLU A 71 -25.88 12.04 -3.66
CA GLU A 71 -25.10 13.29 -3.83
C GLU A 71 -25.69 14.52 -3.08
N ASP A 72 -26.78 14.35 -2.32
CA ASP A 72 -27.54 15.43 -1.71
C ASP A 72 -26.83 16.08 -0.50
N LEU A 73 -25.73 15.49 0.01
CA LEU A 73 -25.01 15.97 1.19
C LEU A 73 -23.47 16.04 0.96
N PRO A 74 -22.94 17.14 0.39
CA PRO A 74 -21.50 17.28 0.11
C PRO A 74 -20.64 17.27 1.38
N ALA A 75 -21.17 17.73 2.51
CA ALA A 75 -20.49 17.69 3.80
C ALA A 75 -20.22 16.26 4.29
N LEU A 76 -21.16 15.33 4.04
CA LEU A 76 -21.00 13.94 4.44
C LEU A 76 -19.97 13.22 3.56
N ALA A 77 -19.96 13.50 2.26
CA ALA A 77 -18.93 13.03 1.35
C ALA A 77 -17.53 13.52 1.77
N LEU A 78 -17.39 14.81 2.14
CA LEU A 78 -16.14 15.36 2.66
C LEU A 78 -15.67 14.64 3.92
N VAL A 79 -16.55 14.42 4.91
CA VAL A 79 -16.20 13.71 6.15
C VAL A 79 -15.74 12.27 5.87
N LEU A 80 -16.41 11.57 4.96
CA LEU A 80 -16.00 10.22 4.54
C LEU A 80 -14.65 10.23 3.82
N GLU A 81 -14.41 11.19 2.91
CA GLU A 81 -13.11 11.37 2.26
C GLU A 81 -12.00 11.62 3.30
N MET A 82 -12.24 12.50 4.26
CA MET A 82 -11.27 12.82 5.32
C MET A 82 -10.99 11.59 6.19
N THR A 83 -12.02 10.79 6.50
CA THR A 83 -11.88 9.53 7.25
C THR A 83 -11.05 8.51 6.46
N GLY A 84 -11.29 8.39 5.15
CA GLY A 84 -10.49 7.55 4.26
C GLY A 84 -9.03 7.99 4.18
N LYS A 85 -8.79 9.30 4.05
CA LYS A 85 -7.46 9.89 4.01
C LYS A 85 -6.71 9.67 5.33
N PHE A 86 -7.38 9.83 6.46
CA PHE A 86 -6.85 9.51 7.79
C PHE A 86 -6.41 8.05 7.90
N GLY A 87 -7.26 7.11 7.44
CA GLY A 87 -6.94 5.68 7.41
C GLY A 87 -5.71 5.35 6.55
N PHE A 88 -5.58 5.98 5.38
CA PHE A 88 -4.40 5.82 4.52
C PHE A 88 -3.12 6.36 5.16
N THR A 89 -3.17 7.56 5.75
CA THR A 89 -2.01 8.18 6.45
C THR A 89 -1.54 7.31 7.61
N MET A 90 -2.48 6.77 8.40
CA MET A 90 -2.21 5.80 9.45
C MET A 90 -1.53 4.53 8.93
N ALA A 91 -2.10 3.92 7.88
CA ALA A 91 -1.54 2.72 7.28
C ALA A 91 -0.12 2.96 6.76
N PHE A 92 0.14 4.13 6.15
CA PHE A 92 1.48 4.51 5.69
C PHE A 92 2.48 4.60 6.84
N GLY A 93 2.13 5.27 7.94
CA GLY A 93 2.98 5.38 9.12
C GLY A 93 3.30 4.01 9.74
N ILE A 94 2.30 3.13 9.83
CA ILE A 94 2.47 1.77 10.35
C ILE A 94 3.41 0.94 9.47
N VAL A 95 3.24 0.95 8.15
CA VAL A 95 4.12 0.22 7.22
C VAL A 95 5.56 0.74 7.29
N TYR A 96 5.74 2.05 7.42
CA TYR A 96 7.06 2.67 7.50
C TYR A 96 7.80 2.27 8.79
N ILE A 97 7.11 2.33 9.94
CA ILE A 97 7.68 1.90 11.22
C ILE A 97 7.88 0.39 11.26
N PHE A 98 6.98 -0.39 10.66
CA PHE A 98 7.12 -1.84 10.55
C PHE A 98 8.33 -2.24 9.72
N THR A 99 8.54 -1.61 8.56
CA THR A 99 9.76 -1.86 7.76
C THR A 99 11.03 -1.36 8.45
N ALA A 100 10.94 -0.36 9.33
CA ALA A 100 12.08 0.08 10.11
C ALA A 100 12.52 -0.91 11.20
N GLU A 101 11.60 -1.70 11.75
CA GLU A 101 11.91 -2.66 12.82
C GLU A 101 12.20 -4.07 12.32
N LEU A 102 11.60 -4.48 11.19
CA LEU A 102 11.77 -5.84 10.68
C LEU A 102 13.10 -6.03 9.93
N TYR A 103 13.69 -4.96 9.39
CA TYR A 103 14.80 -5.05 8.45
C TYR A 103 16.12 -4.55 9.07
N PRO A 104 17.19 -5.38 9.14
CA PRO A 104 18.53 -4.89 9.48
C PRO A 104 18.98 -3.77 8.54
N THR A 105 19.83 -2.88 9.04
CA THR A 105 20.24 -1.60 8.42
C THR A 105 20.65 -1.71 6.94
N VAL A 106 21.25 -2.83 6.53
CA VAL A 106 21.67 -3.09 5.14
C VAL A 106 20.51 -3.25 4.15
N ILE A 107 19.41 -3.89 4.55
CA ILE A 107 18.25 -4.14 3.66
C ILE A 107 17.15 -3.10 3.84
N ARG A 108 17.18 -2.32 4.93
CA ARG A 108 16.23 -1.22 5.16
C ARG A 108 16.28 -0.15 4.07
N ASN A 109 17.49 0.26 3.65
CA ASN A 109 17.65 1.27 2.59
C ASN A 109 17.09 0.78 1.24
N ALA A 110 17.31 -0.49 0.91
CA ALA A 110 16.76 -1.09 -0.31
C ALA A 110 15.23 -1.21 -0.26
N GLY A 111 14.68 -1.65 0.88
CA GLY A 111 13.22 -1.73 1.09
C GLY A 111 12.53 -0.37 1.04
N MET A 112 13.11 0.65 1.71
CA MET A 112 12.60 2.02 1.62
C MET A 112 12.74 2.61 0.21
N GLY A 113 13.83 2.30 -0.50
CA GLY A 113 14.00 2.68 -1.90
C GLY A 113 12.90 2.12 -2.79
N LEU A 114 12.63 0.81 -2.71
CA LEU A 114 11.54 0.16 -3.44
C LEU A 114 10.17 0.74 -3.07
N CYS A 115 9.93 0.98 -1.78
CA CYS A 115 8.68 1.57 -1.31
C CYS A 115 8.50 3.00 -1.84
N SER A 116 9.58 3.78 -1.91
CA SER A 116 9.61 5.12 -2.50
C SER A 116 9.36 5.07 -4.01
N SER A 117 10.02 4.17 -4.75
CA SER A 117 9.75 3.97 -6.17
C SER A 117 8.29 3.59 -6.42
N ALA A 118 7.74 2.66 -5.63
CA ALA A 118 6.34 2.26 -5.72
C ALA A 118 5.36 3.39 -5.31
N ALA A 119 5.75 4.27 -4.39
CA ALA A 119 5.00 5.47 -4.06
C ALA A 119 5.01 6.45 -5.24
N ARG A 120 6.16 6.70 -5.86
CA ARG A 120 6.27 7.56 -7.06
C ARG A 120 5.40 7.04 -8.20
N VAL A 121 5.45 5.74 -8.48
CA VAL A 121 4.56 5.12 -9.48
C VAL A 121 3.10 5.37 -9.12
N GLY A 122 2.72 5.19 -7.85
CA GLY A 122 1.37 5.49 -7.39
C GLY A 122 0.95 6.96 -7.57
N SER A 123 1.85 7.92 -7.31
CA SER A 123 1.59 9.35 -7.54
C SER A 123 1.42 9.67 -9.03
N ILE A 124 2.18 9.01 -9.91
CA ILE A 124 2.05 9.17 -11.36
C ILE A 124 0.72 8.58 -11.84
N THR A 125 0.26 7.47 -11.25
CA THR A 125 -1.03 6.86 -11.60
C THR A 125 -2.24 7.64 -11.07
N ALA A 126 -2.10 8.41 -9.99
CA ALA A 126 -3.20 9.16 -9.36
C ALA A 126 -4.01 10.06 -10.33
N PRO A 127 -3.40 10.94 -11.16
CA PRO A 127 -4.16 11.76 -12.11
C PRO A 127 -4.92 10.93 -13.16
N TYR A 128 -4.40 9.76 -13.55
CA TYR A 128 -5.12 8.85 -14.47
C TYR A 128 -6.39 8.32 -13.81
N VAL A 129 -6.33 7.91 -12.53
CA VAL A 129 -7.51 7.42 -11.79
C VAL A 129 -8.58 8.51 -11.68
N ILE A 130 -8.20 9.76 -11.43
CA ILE A 130 -9.13 10.89 -11.37
C ILE A 130 -9.70 11.22 -12.74
N HIS A 131 -8.89 11.10 -13.80
CA HIS A 131 -9.37 11.31 -15.15
C HIS A 131 -10.49 10.31 -15.52
N LEU A 132 -10.43 9.06 -15.05
CA LEU A 132 -11.53 8.10 -15.17
C LEU A 132 -12.82 8.57 -14.46
N GLY A 133 -12.69 9.42 -13.43
CA GLY A 133 -13.81 10.04 -12.72
C GLY A 133 -14.61 11.07 -13.52
N THR A 134 -14.10 11.50 -14.69
CA THR A 134 -14.86 12.37 -15.60
C THR A 134 -16.08 11.68 -16.20
N TYR A 135 -16.06 10.34 -16.31
CA TYR A 135 -17.22 9.57 -16.78
C TYR A 135 -18.25 9.36 -15.67
N SER A 136 -17.78 9.08 -14.44
CA SER A 136 -18.63 9.06 -13.24
C SER A 136 -17.79 9.32 -11.99
N ARG A 137 -18.31 10.15 -11.07
CA ARG A 137 -17.61 10.50 -9.82
C ARG A 137 -17.35 9.29 -8.92
N ALA A 138 -18.14 8.23 -9.02
CA ALA A 138 -18.01 7.02 -8.21
C ALA A 138 -16.86 6.09 -8.66
N LEU A 139 -16.46 6.11 -9.94
CA LEU A 139 -15.40 5.25 -10.48
C LEU A 139 -14.05 5.36 -9.76
N PRO A 140 -13.48 6.56 -9.54
CA PRO A 140 -12.18 6.68 -8.87
C PRO A 140 -12.21 6.08 -7.46
N TYR A 141 -13.28 6.32 -6.70
CA TYR A 141 -13.41 5.75 -5.35
C TYR A 141 -13.51 4.22 -5.37
N LEU A 142 -14.25 3.65 -6.32
CA LEU A 142 -14.33 2.21 -6.51
C LEU A 142 -12.97 1.58 -6.84
N VAL A 143 -12.22 2.18 -7.76
CA VAL A 143 -10.89 1.69 -8.15
C VAL A 143 -9.93 1.77 -6.97
N MET A 144 -9.89 2.90 -6.25
CA MET A 144 -9.02 3.07 -5.08
C MET A 144 -9.42 2.14 -3.92
N GLY A 145 -10.73 2.04 -3.63
CA GLY A 145 -11.28 1.19 -2.57
C GLY A 145 -11.01 -0.29 -2.84
N SER A 146 -11.36 -0.79 -4.03
CA SER A 146 -11.13 -2.18 -4.43
C SER A 146 -9.64 -2.56 -4.44
N LEU A 147 -8.75 -1.69 -4.92
CA LEU A 147 -7.31 -1.92 -4.90
C LEU A 147 -6.76 -1.99 -3.47
N THR A 148 -7.31 -1.18 -2.56
CA THR A 148 -6.95 -1.18 -1.14
C THR A 148 -7.44 -2.43 -0.43
N VAL A 149 -8.69 -2.85 -0.69
CA VAL A 149 -9.25 -4.10 -0.16
C VAL A 149 -8.50 -5.32 -0.71
N ALA A 150 -8.17 -5.33 -2.00
CA ALA A 150 -7.33 -6.37 -2.60
C ALA A 150 -5.94 -6.41 -1.96
N SER A 151 -5.34 -5.25 -1.68
CA SER A 151 -4.06 -5.16 -0.94
C SER A 151 -4.19 -5.69 0.49
N CYS A 152 -5.32 -5.46 1.15
CA CYS A 152 -5.61 -6.07 2.45
C CYS A 152 -5.75 -7.59 2.34
N GLY A 153 -6.49 -8.08 1.34
CA GLY A 153 -6.63 -9.51 1.06
C GLY A 153 -5.30 -10.19 0.77
N LEU A 154 -4.41 -9.54 0.01
CA LEU A 154 -3.04 -9.99 -0.22
C LEU A 154 -2.22 -10.04 1.06
N ASN A 155 -2.41 -9.08 1.98
CA ASN A 155 -1.76 -9.13 3.31
C ASN A 155 -2.27 -10.30 4.18
N TYR A 156 -3.53 -10.72 4.01
CA TYR A 156 -4.06 -11.93 4.65
C TYR A 156 -3.60 -13.21 3.95
N PHE A 157 -3.49 -13.19 2.61
CA PHE A 157 -3.14 -14.36 1.80
C PHE A 157 -1.65 -14.68 1.83
N LEU A 158 -0.77 -13.72 2.14
CA LEU A 158 0.58 -14.02 2.56
C LEU A 158 0.50 -14.60 3.98
N PRO A 159 0.63 -15.94 4.19
CA PRO A 159 0.79 -16.48 5.53
C PRO A 159 1.98 -15.77 6.16
N GLU A 160 1.82 -15.40 7.43
CA GLU A 160 2.80 -14.65 8.18
C GLU A 160 4.23 -15.11 7.86
N THR A 161 5.00 -14.30 7.12
CA THR A 161 6.45 -14.44 6.97
C THR A 161 7.18 -14.06 8.27
N LEU A 162 6.60 -14.36 9.43
CA LEU A 162 7.12 -13.96 10.73
C LEU A 162 6.77 -14.95 11.86
N ASN A 163 6.83 -16.25 11.56
CA ASN A 163 6.92 -17.30 12.58
C ASN A 163 8.16 -18.18 12.37
N LYS A 164 9.18 -17.61 11.74
CA LYS A 164 10.56 -18.09 11.80
C LYS A 164 11.36 -16.94 12.39
N ASP A 165 12.07 -17.22 13.48
CA ASP A 165 13.16 -16.38 13.97
C ASP A 165 13.92 -15.83 12.78
N LEU A 166 14.01 -14.50 12.69
CA LEU A 166 14.90 -13.88 11.72
C LEU A 166 16.28 -14.47 12.01
N PRO A 167 16.91 -15.17 11.05
CA PRO A 167 18.27 -15.61 11.26
C PRO A 167 19.10 -14.35 11.46
N GLU A 168 19.60 -14.15 12.69
CA GLU A 168 20.36 -12.96 13.09
C GLU A 168 21.71 -12.84 12.36
N THR A 169 21.95 -13.60 11.30
CA THR A 169 23.25 -13.65 10.62
C THR A 169 23.08 -13.76 9.11
N MET A 170 23.70 -12.82 8.39
CA MET A 170 23.74 -12.76 6.92
C MET A 170 24.29 -14.05 6.27
N ASP A 171 25.03 -14.87 7.02
CA ASP A 171 25.55 -16.17 6.59
C ASP A 171 24.46 -17.18 6.18
N GLN A 172 23.29 -17.18 6.82
CA GLN A 172 22.22 -18.13 6.48
C GLN A 172 21.45 -17.75 5.21
N MET A 173 21.53 -16.49 4.77
CA MET A 173 20.84 -16.03 3.55
C MET A 173 21.59 -16.43 2.27
N GLN A 174 22.91 -16.70 2.35
CA GLN A 174 23.68 -17.25 1.23
C GLN A 174 23.33 -18.72 0.94
N HIS A 175 23.00 -19.51 1.97
CA HIS A 175 22.68 -20.92 1.79
C HIS A 175 21.32 -21.14 1.09
N TYR A 176 20.36 -20.21 1.23
CA TYR A 176 19.07 -20.28 0.53
C TYR A 176 19.15 -19.84 -0.94
N LYS A 177 20.03 -18.88 -1.29
CA LYS A 177 20.29 -18.51 -2.70
C LYS A 177 21.00 -19.63 -3.47
N GLY A 178 21.82 -20.46 -2.81
CA GLY A 178 22.46 -21.62 -3.42
C GLY A 178 21.47 -22.70 -3.88
N CYS A 179 20.38 -22.91 -3.15
CA CYS A 179 19.37 -23.91 -3.50
C CYS A 179 18.38 -23.38 -4.57
N CYS A 180 17.97 -22.11 -4.48
CA CYS A 180 16.98 -21.56 -5.40
C CYS A 180 17.58 -21.13 -6.76
N SER A 181 18.89 -20.80 -6.83
CA SER A 181 19.57 -20.60 -8.11
C SER A 181 19.73 -21.91 -8.88
N ARG A 182 19.86 -23.06 -8.19
CA ARG A 182 19.89 -24.38 -8.84
C ARG A 182 18.56 -24.71 -9.53
N GLN A 183 17.43 -24.37 -8.90
CA GLN A 183 16.11 -24.69 -9.44
C GLN A 183 15.73 -23.88 -10.70
N LYS A 184 16.22 -22.64 -10.83
CA LYS A 184 15.97 -21.83 -12.05
C LYS A 184 16.91 -22.20 -13.20
N THR A 185 18.15 -22.60 -12.92
CA THR A 185 19.10 -23.04 -13.97
C THR A 185 18.77 -24.45 -14.50
N GLN A 186 18.24 -25.35 -13.65
CA GLN A 186 17.92 -26.72 -14.08
C GLN A 186 16.72 -26.77 -15.05
N LYS A 187 15.71 -25.90 -14.89
CA LYS A 187 14.56 -25.82 -15.82
C LYS A 187 14.88 -25.20 -17.19
N CYS A 188 15.96 -24.45 -17.34
CA CYS A 188 16.40 -23.94 -18.65
C CYS A 188 17.35 -24.89 -19.39
N LEU A 189 18.04 -25.79 -18.67
CA LEU A 189 18.94 -26.79 -19.28
C LEU A 189 18.21 -28.03 -19.81
N GLU A 190 16.98 -28.30 -19.37
CA GLU A 190 16.17 -29.43 -19.86
C GLU A 190 15.47 -29.16 -21.20
N HIS A 191 15.54 -27.93 -21.71
CA HIS A 191 14.85 -27.52 -22.95
C HIS A 191 15.79 -27.20 -24.13
N VAL A 192 17.03 -27.69 -24.09
CA VAL A 192 17.90 -27.74 -25.28
C VAL A 192 17.82 -29.17 -25.85
N PRO A 193 17.18 -29.38 -27.02
CA PRO A 193 17.08 -30.70 -27.61
C PRO A 193 18.47 -31.24 -27.95
N ASN A 194 18.68 -32.48 -27.53
CA ASN A 194 19.87 -33.27 -27.66
C ASN A 194 20.14 -33.56 -29.15
N GLY A 195 20.99 -32.74 -29.78
CA GLY A 195 21.57 -32.98 -31.10
C GLY A 195 23.05 -33.29 -30.96
N GLY A 196 23.40 -34.58 -30.87
CA GLY A 196 24.79 -35.02 -30.73
C GLY A 196 25.59 -34.92 -32.03
N VAL A 197 26.89 -34.64 -31.91
CA VAL A 197 27.94 -35.12 -32.83
C VAL A 197 29.25 -35.34 -32.05
N SER A 198 29.86 -36.48 -32.34
CA SER A 198 31.00 -37.18 -31.75
C SER A 198 32.35 -36.46 -31.71
N LEU A 199 33.21 -36.90 -30.78
CA LEU A 199 34.66 -37.13 -30.99
C LEU A 199 35.24 -37.98 -29.84
N HIS A 200 35.17 -39.32 -29.98
CA HIS A 200 36.29 -40.25 -29.83
C HIS A 200 35.87 -41.67 -30.23
#